data_AF-A0A5C3QU54-F1
#
_entry.id   AF-A0A5C3QU54-F1
#
_cell.length_a   1.000
_cell.length_b   1.000
_cell.length_c   1.000
_cell.angle_alpha   90.00
_cell.angle_beta   90.00
_cell.angle_gamma   90.00
#
_symmetry.space_group_name_H-M   'P 1'
#
loop_
_entity.id
_entity.type
_entity.pdbx_description
1 polymer ?
#
loop_
_entity_poly.entity_id
_entity_poly.type
_entity_poly.pdbx_seq_one_letter_code
_entity_poly.pdbx_strand_id
1 'polypeptide(L)'
;VGDGQGIQKVLAFSYLLAEYSNEKLSSTYWQETIERYFTHASQMKLTLWKDNEQAEAKVFEITKAIIPQFFLATMQSGVRSMSLGLDGARERLYSVGHSIVETTKAVWTCRYHNGYVVTLTGPLTVRVVVCSPSNPPSAGEQPNAILKFEQFQFDASTHEKFISVDSIQLTRSPELPKTPRSRNAPTPVPNGPPDDAVKRPWEEQRMYGDKASLPVEPVNAFGIPQATMRVLEVSSIYFAAEQRLIMLRVASGECHTDAGSCIILQ
;
A
#
# COMPACT_ATOMS: atom_id res chain seq x y z
N VAL A 1 -7.59 -22.87 -10.94
CA VAL A 1 -8.00 -21.97 -9.86
C VAL A 1 -8.31 -22.83 -8.66
N GLY A 2 -7.77 -22.51 -7.49
CA GLY A 2 -7.86 -23.34 -6.28
C GLY A 2 -6.51 -23.94 -5.83
N ASP A 3 -5.50 -23.98 -6.68
CA ASP A 3 -4.19 -24.60 -6.39
C ASP A 3 -3.03 -23.59 -6.38
N GLY A 4 -3.30 -22.36 -5.95
CA GLY A 4 -2.30 -21.29 -5.84
C GLY A 4 -2.30 -20.26 -6.98
N GLN A 5 -3.12 -20.45 -8.02
CA GLN A 5 -3.16 -19.51 -9.15
C GLN A 5 -3.77 -18.15 -8.75
N GLY A 6 -4.72 -18.14 -7.80
CA GLY A 6 -5.25 -16.91 -7.23
C GLY A 6 -4.17 -16.14 -6.47
N ILE A 7 -3.40 -16.83 -5.63
CA ILE A 7 -2.26 -16.23 -4.90
C ILE A 7 -1.25 -15.64 -5.89
N GLN A 8 -0.87 -16.40 -6.93
CA GLN A 8 0.03 -15.92 -7.97
C GLN A 8 -0.49 -14.65 -8.65
N LYS A 9 -1.81 -14.54 -8.90
CA LYS A 9 -2.41 -13.34 -9.50
C LYS A 9 -2.30 -12.12 -8.58
N VAL A 10 -2.51 -12.28 -7.27
CA VAL A 10 -2.32 -11.20 -6.28
C VAL A 10 -0.85 -10.79 -6.19
N LEU A 11 0.07 -11.75 -6.20
CA LEU A 11 1.52 -11.47 -6.20
C LEU A 11 1.98 -10.79 -7.49
N ALA A 12 1.44 -11.17 -8.65
CA ALA A 12 1.71 -10.49 -9.92
C ALA A 12 1.25 -9.03 -9.89
N PHE A 13 0.09 -8.76 -9.28
CA PHE A 13 -0.37 -7.39 -9.05
C PHE A 13 0.56 -6.64 -8.09
N SER A 14 0.95 -7.26 -6.97
CA SER A 14 1.93 -6.71 -6.01
C SER A 14 3.27 -6.34 -6.68
N TYR A 15 3.76 -7.20 -7.57
CA TYR A 15 4.97 -6.96 -8.36
C TYR A 15 4.81 -5.72 -9.25
N LEU A 16 3.69 -5.62 -9.98
CA LEU A 16 3.39 -4.45 -10.80
C LEU A 16 3.36 -3.19 -9.93
N LEU A 17 2.77 -3.23 -8.73
CA LEU A 17 2.75 -2.10 -7.81
C LEU A 17 4.16 -1.72 -7.29
N ALA A 18 5.05 -2.69 -7.13
CA ALA A 18 6.40 -2.50 -6.58
C ALA A 18 7.40 -1.92 -7.58
N GLU A 19 7.18 -2.17 -8.87
CA GLU A 19 8.03 -1.68 -9.95
C GLU A 19 8.14 -0.15 -9.96
N TYR A 20 9.34 0.39 -10.09
CA TYR A 20 9.50 1.83 -10.24
C TYR A 20 9.36 2.22 -11.72
N SER A 21 8.33 2.97 -12.06
CA SER A 21 8.12 3.49 -13.42
C SER A 21 7.41 4.85 -13.38
N ASN A 22 7.88 5.79 -14.20
CA ASN A 22 7.23 7.09 -14.38
C ASN A 22 5.87 6.98 -15.09
N GLU A 23 5.60 5.87 -15.80
CA GLU A 23 4.31 5.61 -16.44
C GLU A 23 3.17 5.53 -15.41
N LYS A 24 3.49 5.20 -14.15
CA LYS A 24 2.54 5.21 -13.03
C LYS A 24 2.01 6.60 -12.64
N LEU A 25 2.56 7.67 -13.22
CA LEU A 25 2.01 9.02 -13.10
C LEU A 25 0.99 9.33 -14.21
N SER A 26 0.78 8.40 -15.15
CA SER A 26 -0.21 8.50 -16.22
C SER A 26 -1.54 7.87 -15.83
N SER A 27 -2.64 8.56 -16.13
CA SER A 27 -4.00 8.00 -15.98
C SER A 27 -4.22 6.77 -16.87
N THR A 28 -3.69 6.78 -18.09
CA THR A 28 -3.87 5.68 -19.06
C THR A 28 -3.28 4.38 -18.55
N TYR A 29 -2.08 4.44 -17.96
CA TYR A 29 -1.41 3.29 -17.38
C TYR A 29 -2.29 2.58 -16.34
N TRP A 30 -2.89 3.36 -15.43
CA TRP A 30 -3.74 2.79 -14.39
C TRP A 30 -5.06 2.26 -14.97
N GLN A 31 -5.65 2.92 -15.95
CA GLN A 31 -6.86 2.40 -16.63
C GLN A 31 -6.60 1.03 -17.25
N GLU A 32 -5.51 0.87 -18.02
CA GLU A 32 -5.13 -0.40 -18.66
C GLU A 32 -4.78 -1.47 -17.63
N THR A 33 -4.07 -1.09 -16.56
CA THR A 33 -3.73 -1.99 -15.47
C THR A 33 -4.99 -2.51 -14.77
N ILE A 34 -5.92 -1.63 -14.42
CA ILE A 34 -7.17 -2.05 -13.76
C ILE A 34 -8.02 -2.90 -14.71
N GLU A 35 -8.06 -2.61 -16.01
CA GLU A 35 -8.76 -3.46 -16.97
C GLU A 35 -8.19 -4.89 -17.02
N ARG A 36 -6.87 -5.04 -16.90
CA ARG A 36 -6.20 -6.35 -16.92
C ARG A 36 -6.42 -7.17 -15.64
N TYR A 37 -6.55 -6.51 -14.49
CA TYR A 37 -6.59 -7.16 -13.19
C TYR A 37 -7.98 -7.29 -12.60
N PHE A 38 -8.92 -6.41 -12.93
CA PHE A 38 -10.23 -6.33 -12.30
C PHE A 38 -11.36 -6.62 -13.30
N THR A 39 -12.40 -7.34 -12.87
CA THR A 39 -13.61 -7.55 -13.67
C THR A 39 -14.39 -6.25 -13.85
N HIS A 40 -15.36 -6.21 -14.78
CA HIS A 40 -16.19 -5.00 -14.96
C HIS A 40 -16.98 -4.65 -13.70
N ALA A 41 -17.54 -5.65 -13.02
CA ALA A 41 -18.31 -5.50 -11.79
C ALA A 41 -17.44 -5.49 -10.51
N SER A 42 -16.12 -5.33 -10.63
CA SER A 42 -15.23 -5.48 -9.50
C SER A 42 -15.41 -4.39 -8.45
N GLN A 43 -15.25 -4.76 -7.19
CA GLN A 43 -15.25 -3.83 -6.07
C GLN A 43 -13.98 -3.96 -5.25
N MET A 44 -13.45 -2.81 -4.82
CA MET A 44 -12.35 -2.72 -3.87
C MET A 44 -12.86 -2.10 -2.58
N LYS A 45 -12.59 -2.74 -1.44
CA LYS A 45 -12.99 -2.27 -0.12
C LYS A 45 -11.75 -2.01 0.74
N LEU A 46 -11.68 -0.82 1.32
CA LEU A 46 -10.63 -0.42 2.24
C LEU A 46 -11.24 -0.01 3.57
N THR A 47 -10.81 -0.65 4.65
CA THR A 47 -11.09 -0.15 6.00
C THR A 47 -9.81 0.40 6.60
N LEU A 48 -9.81 1.66 7.01
CA LEU A 48 -8.65 2.34 7.58
C LEU A 48 -8.98 2.79 9.00
N TRP A 49 -8.11 2.42 9.94
CA TRP A 49 -8.21 2.84 11.34
C TRP A 49 -7.31 4.04 11.61
N LYS A 50 -7.84 4.99 12.38
CA LYS A 50 -7.10 6.17 12.81
C LYS A 50 -6.03 5.81 13.83
N ASP A 51 -4.88 6.47 13.75
CA ASP A 51 -3.79 6.32 14.71
C ASP A 51 -4.24 6.73 16.14
N ASN A 52 -3.78 5.99 17.15
CA ASN A 52 -3.99 6.24 18.59
C ASN A 52 -5.44 6.32 19.11
N GLU A 53 -6.45 6.25 18.23
CA GLU A 53 -7.87 6.25 18.56
C GLU A 53 -8.55 5.07 17.83
N GLN A 54 -8.37 3.85 18.35
CA GLN A 54 -9.03 2.62 17.84
C GLN A 54 -10.57 2.63 17.93
N ALA A 55 -11.20 3.80 18.08
CA ALA A 55 -12.65 3.97 18.05
C ALA A 55 -13.15 4.46 16.68
N GLU A 56 -12.29 5.01 15.81
CA GLU A 56 -12.69 5.59 14.53
C GLU A 56 -12.10 4.81 13.34
N ALA A 57 -12.98 4.06 12.65
CA ALA A 57 -12.66 3.39 11.39
C ALA A 57 -13.42 4.04 10.23
N LYS A 58 -12.73 4.31 9.13
CA LYS A 58 -13.34 4.72 7.86
C LYS A 58 -13.39 3.55 6.89
N VAL A 59 -14.58 3.22 6.41
CA VAL A 59 -14.81 2.16 5.41
C VAL A 59 -15.09 2.81 4.06
N PHE A 60 -14.33 2.41 3.05
CA PHE A 60 -14.45 2.89 1.68
C PHE A 60 -14.75 1.75 0.75
N GLU A 61 -15.83 1.89 -0.02
CA GLU A 61 -16.18 0.99 -1.11
C GLU A 61 -15.94 1.72 -2.43
N ILE A 62 -15.10 1.11 -3.27
CA ILE A 62 -14.52 1.71 -4.47
C ILE A 62 -14.90 0.82 -5.64
N THR A 63 -15.61 1.38 -6.61
CA THR A 63 -15.95 0.68 -7.86
C THR A 63 -14.77 0.71 -8.82
N LYS A 64 -14.73 -0.22 -9.78
CA LYS A 64 -13.70 -0.29 -10.83
C LYS A 64 -13.39 1.06 -11.47
N ALA A 65 -14.39 1.91 -11.68
CA ALA A 65 -14.23 3.23 -12.31
C ALA A 65 -13.30 4.18 -11.52
N ILE A 66 -13.24 4.03 -10.19
CA ILE A 66 -12.47 4.91 -9.31
C ILE A 66 -11.12 4.30 -8.90
N ILE A 67 -10.97 2.97 -8.96
CA ILE A 67 -9.71 2.29 -8.63
C ILE A 67 -8.48 2.90 -9.35
N PRO A 68 -8.52 3.24 -10.66
CA PRO A 68 -7.39 3.89 -11.32
C PRO A 68 -7.00 5.23 -10.67
N GLN A 69 -7.99 6.04 -10.29
CA GLN A 69 -7.77 7.35 -9.67
C GLN A 69 -7.18 7.21 -8.26
N PHE A 70 -7.59 6.18 -7.52
CA PHE A 70 -7.01 5.84 -6.22
C PHE A 70 -5.50 5.58 -6.34
N PHE A 71 -5.08 4.74 -7.29
CA PHE A 71 -3.66 4.43 -7.48
C PHE A 71 -2.87 5.63 -8.01
N LEU A 72 -3.44 6.37 -8.96
CA LEU A 72 -2.82 7.57 -9.52
C LEU A 72 -2.58 8.64 -8.45
N ALA A 73 -3.59 8.98 -7.66
CA ALA A 73 -3.47 9.97 -6.59
C ALA A 73 -2.44 9.56 -5.53
N THR A 74 -2.34 8.26 -5.25
CA THR A 74 -1.35 7.71 -4.33
C THR A 74 0.07 7.89 -4.86
N MET A 75 0.32 7.59 -6.14
CA MET A 75 1.63 7.82 -6.77
C MET A 75 2.00 9.31 -6.84
N GLN A 76 1.04 10.15 -7.25
CA GLN A 76 1.23 11.61 -7.32
C GLN A 76 1.50 12.25 -5.95
N SER A 77 1.13 11.58 -4.86
CA SER A 77 1.44 12.01 -3.49
C SER A 77 2.89 11.70 -3.06
N GLY A 78 3.75 11.28 -3.99
CA GLY A 78 5.16 11.02 -3.73
C GLY A 78 5.46 9.58 -3.32
N VAL A 79 4.51 8.65 -3.45
CA VAL A 79 4.78 7.21 -3.35
C VAL A 79 5.62 6.77 -4.54
N ARG A 80 6.77 6.19 -4.25
CA ARG A 80 7.73 5.63 -5.22
C ARG A 80 7.37 4.21 -5.63
N SER A 81 6.96 3.39 -4.66
CA SER A 81 6.55 2.01 -4.89
C SER A 81 5.60 1.53 -3.81
N MET A 82 4.77 0.54 -4.16
CA MET A 82 3.87 -0.12 -3.22
C MET A 82 4.03 -1.63 -3.32
N SER A 83 3.91 -2.36 -2.22
CA SER A 83 3.97 -3.83 -2.25
C SER A 83 3.00 -4.43 -1.25
N LEU A 84 2.43 -5.58 -1.62
CA LEU A 84 1.62 -6.42 -0.76
C LEU A 84 2.41 -7.65 -0.31
N GLY A 85 2.51 -7.85 1.00
CA GLY A 85 2.94 -9.07 1.65
C GLY A 85 1.73 -9.92 2.03
N LEU A 86 1.82 -11.23 1.78
CA LEU A 86 0.72 -12.20 1.95
C LEU A 86 1.12 -13.30 2.95
N ASP A 87 1.53 -12.92 4.17
CA ASP A 87 2.00 -13.88 5.16
C ASP A 87 0.88 -14.85 5.56
N GLY A 88 1.18 -16.15 5.54
CA GLY A 88 0.20 -17.21 5.84
C GLY A 88 -1.04 -17.26 4.94
N ALA A 89 -0.98 -16.68 3.73
CA ALA A 89 -2.12 -16.66 2.83
C ALA A 89 -2.56 -18.06 2.39
N ARG A 90 -3.88 -18.21 2.26
CA ARG A 90 -4.54 -19.45 1.84
C ARG A 90 -5.40 -19.17 0.62
N GLU A 91 -5.44 -20.14 -0.28
CA GLU A 91 -6.38 -20.15 -1.40
C GLU A 91 -7.40 -21.25 -1.15
N ARG A 92 -8.67 -20.94 -1.37
CA ARG A 92 -9.76 -21.93 -1.35
C ARG A 92 -10.68 -21.72 -2.53
N LEU A 93 -11.10 -22.81 -3.15
CA LEU A 93 -12.16 -22.79 -4.14
C LEU A 93 -13.51 -22.70 -3.41
N TYR A 94 -14.40 -21.83 -3.88
CA TYR A 94 -15.77 -21.75 -3.33
C TYR A 94 -16.85 -22.00 -4.38
N SER A 95 -16.52 -21.84 -5.66
CA SER A 95 -17.38 -22.20 -6.79
C SER A 95 -16.51 -22.55 -8.00
N VAL A 96 -17.08 -23.21 -9.00
CA VAL A 96 -16.37 -23.58 -10.23
C VAL A 96 -15.87 -22.31 -10.92
N GLY A 97 -14.55 -22.18 -11.07
CA GLY A 97 -13.94 -20.98 -11.66
C GLY A 97 -13.82 -19.78 -10.70
N HIS A 98 -14.15 -19.95 -9.41
CA HIS A 98 -14.00 -18.90 -8.41
C HIS A 98 -13.17 -19.39 -7.20
N SER A 99 -12.18 -18.60 -6.81
CA SER A 99 -11.38 -18.82 -5.59
C SER A 99 -11.35 -17.59 -4.71
N ILE A 100 -11.15 -17.82 -3.42
CA ILE A 100 -10.86 -16.79 -2.43
C ILE A 100 -9.41 -16.96 -1.98
N VAL A 101 -8.65 -15.88 -2.03
CA VAL A 101 -7.34 -15.73 -1.41
C VAL A 101 -7.52 -14.93 -0.13
N GLU A 102 -7.15 -15.48 1.02
CA GLU A 102 -7.33 -14.82 2.31
C GLU A 102 -6.07 -14.93 3.17
N THR A 103 -5.76 -13.86 3.90
CA THR A 103 -4.76 -13.84 4.97
C THR A 103 -5.23 -12.91 6.07
N THR A 104 -4.89 -13.23 7.32
CA THR A 104 -5.16 -12.36 8.48
C THR A 104 -4.06 -11.34 8.74
N LYS A 105 -2.89 -11.48 8.09
CA LYS A 105 -1.69 -10.68 8.31
C LYS A 105 -1.09 -10.16 7.00
N ALA A 106 -1.93 -9.58 6.15
CA ALA A 106 -1.41 -8.88 4.98
C ALA A 106 -0.72 -7.57 5.40
N VAL A 107 0.32 -7.23 4.63
CA VAL A 107 1.12 -6.03 4.84
C VAL A 107 1.15 -5.24 3.55
N TRP A 108 0.60 -4.02 3.55
CA TRP A 108 0.68 -3.10 2.42
C TRP A 108 1.71 -2.01 2.72
N THR A 109 2.85 -2.07 2.06
CA THR A 109 3.95 -1.11 2.24
C THR A 109 3.96 -0.09 1.13
N CYS A 110 3.99 1.19 1.48
CA CYS A 110 4.18 2.33 0.58
C CYS A 110 5.54 2.99 0.89
N ARG A 111 6.42 3.08 -0.11
CA ARG A 111 7.74 3.73 0.02
C ARG A 111 7.70 5.09 -0.66
N TYR A 112 8.10 6.14 0.03
CA TYR A 112 8.03 7.52 -0.46
C TYR A 112 9.39 8.04 -0.91
N HIS A 113 9.38 9.03 -1.80
CA HIS A 113 10.61 9.69 -2.28
C HIS A 113 11.35 10.48 -1.19
N ASN A 114 10.64 10.92 -0.14
CA ASN A 114 11.21 11.68 0.97
C ASN A 114 11.83 10.80 2.08
N GLY A 115 11.99 9.49 1.84
CA GLY A 115 12.61 8.56 2.79
C GLY A 115 11.65 7.90 3.78
N TYR A 116 10.37 8.28 3.77
CA TYR A 116 9.35 7.59 4.56
C TYR A 116 8.98 6.23 3.97
N VAL A 117 8.69 5.29 4.86
CA VAL A 117 8.04 4.01 4.54
C VAL A 117 6.84 3.89 5.46
N VAL A 118 5.66 3.76 4.87
CA VAL A 118 4.41 3.56 5.61
C VAL A 118 3.93 2.15 5.36
N THR A 119 3.59 1.44 6.44
CA THR A 119 3.17 0.06 6.39
C THR A 119 1.79 -0.06 7.00
N LEU A 120 0.81 -0.47 6.22
CA LEU A 120 -0.54 -0.82 6.69
C LEU A 120 -0.60 -2.33 6.94
N THR A 121 -1.15 -2.76 8.07
CA THR A 121 -1.27 -4.19 8.42
C THR A 121 -2.71 -4.56 8.74
N GLY A 122 -3.17 -5.68 8.20
CA GLY A 122 -4.50 -6.21 8.49
C GLY A 122 -4.90 -7.38 7.60
N PRO A 123 -6.12 -7.90 7.76
CA PRO A 123 -6.62 -8.96 6.89
C PRO A 123 -6.84 -8.49 5.46
N LEU A 124 -6.55 -9.39 4.52
CA LEU A 124 -6.81 -9.23 3.09
C LEU A 124 -7.66 -10.40 2.62
N THR A 125 -8.72 -10.12 1.87
CA THR A 125 -9.56 -11.09 1.18
C THR A 125 -9.72 -10.69 -0.28
N VAL A 126 -9.33 -11.55 -1.21
CA VAL A 126 -9.45 -11.31 -2.66
C VAL A 126 -10.26 -12.44 -3.29
N ARG A 127 -11.36 -12.09 -3.96
CA ARG A 127 -12.11 -13.03 -4.83
C ARG A 127 -11.53 -12.96 -6.23
N VAL A 128 -11.05 -14.10 -6.70
CA VAL A 128 -10.47 -14.27 -8.03
C VAL A 128 -11.38 -15.15 -8.85
N VAL A 129 -11.66 -14.72 -10.07
CA VAL A 129 -12.57 -15.41 -10.99
C VAL A 129 -11.87 -15.72 -12.31
N VAL A 130 -12.21 -16.85 -12.90
CA VAL A 130 -11.80 -17.23 -14.25
C VAL A 130 -12.73 -16.53 -15.25
N CYS A 131 -12.16 -15.67 -16.08
CA CYS A 131 -12.84 -15.08 -17.22
C CYS A 131 -12.43 -15.81 -18.51
N SER A 132 -13.42 -16.19 -19.30
CA SER A 132 -13.19 -16.65 -20.67
C SER A 132 -12.82 -15.44 -21.56
N PRO A 133 -11.86 -15.58 -22.49
CA PRO A 133 -11.60 -14.54 -23.46
C PRO A 133 -12.84 -14.34 -24.36
N SER A 134 -13.08 -13.10 -24.77
CA SER A 134 -14.24 -12.72 -25.60
C SER A 134 -14.23 -13.29 -27.02
N ASN A 135 -13.11 -13.88 -27.44
CA ASN A 135 -12.97 -14.45 -28.79
C ASN A 135 -13.17 -15.96 -28.74
N PRO A 136 -13.99 -16.54 -29.64
CA PRO A 136 -14.12 -17.98 -29.74
C PRO A 136 -12.74 -18.59 -30.04
N PRO A 137 -12.35 -19.68 -29.37
CA PRO A 137 -11.07 -20.31 -29.61
C PRO A 137 -10.98 -20.75 -31.07
N SER A 138 -9.92 -20.32 -31.75
CA SER A 138 -9.50 -20.91 -33.02
C SER A 138 -9.33 -22.42 -32.81
N ALA A 139 -9.83 -23.24 -33.73
CA ALA A 139 -9.76 -24.70 -33.60
C ALA A 139 -8.31 -25.17 -33.37
N GLY A 140 -7.98 -25.58 -32.14
CA GLY A 140 -6.66 -26.09 -31.76
C GLY A 140 -5.97 -25.33 -30.61
N GLU A 141 -6.43 -24.14 -30.21
CA GLU A 141 -5.87 -23.43 -29.06
C GLU A 141 -6.56 -23.83 -27.75
N GLN A 142 -5.77 -24.12 -26.72
CA GLN A 142 -6.29 -24.27 -25.36
C GLN A 142 -6.97 -22.97 -24.91
N PRO A 143 -8.10 -23.05 -24.19
CA PRO A 143 -8.76 -21.85 -23.69
C PRO A 143 -7.83 -21.11 -22.72
N ASN A 144 -7.34 -19.93 -23.14
CA ASN A 144 -6.56 -19.04 -22.30
C ASN A 144 -7.45 -18.43 -21.22
N ALA A 145 -7.64 -19.15 -20.13
CA ALA A 145 -8.34 -18.68 -18.94
C ALA A 145 -7.61 -17.47 -18.34
N ILE A 146 -8.28 -16.32 -18.26
CA ILE A 146 -7.72 -15.10 -17.67
C ILE A 146 -8.27 -14.93 -16.26
N LEU A 147 -7.40 -14.82 -15.27
CA LEU A 147 -7.81 -14.54 -13.90
C LEU A 147 -7.97 -13.03 -13.67
N LYS A 148 -9.08 -12.64 -13.04
CA LYS A 148 -9.35 -11.26 -12.63
C LYS A 148 -9.90 -11.21 -11.20
N PHE A 149 -9.75 -10.07 -10.55
CA PHE A 149 -10.30 -9.75 -9.25
C PHE A 149 -11.75 -9.30 -9.40
N GLU A 150 -12.64 -10.00 -8.71
CA GLU A 150 -14.04 -9.61 -8.54
C GLU A 150 -14.22 -8.77 -7.27
N GLN A 151 -13.52 -9.15 -6.20
CA GLN A 151 -13.52 -8.41 -4.94
C GLN A 151 -12.10 -8.30 -4.42
N PHE A 152 -11.71 -7.11 -3.96
CA PHE A 152 -10.43 -6.85 -3.31
C PHE A 152 -10.67 -6.11 -2.01
N GLN A 153 -10.63 -6.79 -0.87
CA GLN A 153 -10.91 -6.20 0.44
C GLN A 153 -9.65 -6.23 1.31
N PHE A 154 -9.27 -5.07 1.84
CA PHE A 154 -8.17 -4.92 2.79
C PHE A 154 -8.61 -4.07 3.98
N ASP A 155 -8.56 -4.64 5.18
CA ASP A 155 -8.97 -3.96 6.41
C ASP A 155 -7.74 -3.65 7.26
N ALA A 156 -7.13 -2.48 7.05
CA ALA A 156 -5.91 -2.06 7.71
C ALA A 156 -6.13 -1.72 9.19
N SER A 157 -5.96 -2.70 10.06
CA SER A 157 -6.09 -2.56 11.53
C SER A 157 -5.07 -1.62 12.17
N THR A 158 -3.86 -1.57 11.63
CA THR A 158 -2.78 -0.71 12.14
C THR A 158 -1.98 -0.12 10.99
N HIS A 159 -1.29 0.98 11.26
CA HIS A 159 -0.26 1.49 10.37
C HIS A 159 0.96 1.97 11.14
N GLU A 160 2.13 1.77 10.55
CA GLU A 160 3.41 2.17 11.11
C GLU A 160 4.15 3.05 10.11
N LYS A 161 4.94 3.98 10.63
CA LYS A 161 5.71 4.95 9.86
C LYS A 161 7.17 4.82 10.21
N PHE A 162 8.00 4.57 9.21
CA PHE A 162 9.44 4.50 9.32
C PHE A 162 10.06 5.60 8.47
N ILE A 163 11.24 6.07 8.89
CA ILE A 163 12.01 7.03 8.14
C ILE A 163 13.45 6.52 7.98
N SER A 164 13.98 6.62 6.76
CA SER A 164 15.39 6.31 6.52
C SER A 164 16.29 7.31 7.23
N VAL A 165 17.31 6.84 7.94
CA VAL A 165 18.30 7.69 8.61
C VAL A 165 18.97 8.64 7.62
N ASP A 166 19.20 8.20 6.38
CA ASP A 166 19.81 9.02 5.31
C ASP A 166 18.96 10.23 4.90
N SER A 167 17.65 10.19 5.18
CA SER A 167 16.73 11.30 4.90
C SER A 167 16.67 12.34 6.03
N ILE A 168 17.33 12.07 7.16
CA ILE A 168 17.42 13.01 8.28
C ILE A 168 18.59 13.95 8.01
N GLN A 169 18.27 15.21 7.69
CA GLN A 169 19.30 16.22 7.47
C GLN A 169 19.90 16.63 8.82
N LEU A 170 21.20 16.38 8.98
CA LEU A 170 21.95 16.76 10.16
C LEU A 170 22.78 18.00 9.86
N THR A 171 22.40 19.13 10.44
CA THR A 171 23.22 20.35 10.34
C THR A 171 24.40 20.19 11.28
N ARG A 172 25.57 19.84 10.74
CA ARG A 172 26.83 19.89 11.48
C ARG A 172 27.16 21.37 11.68
N SER A 173 27.10 21.83 12.93
CA SER A 173 27.65 23.13 13.28
C SER A 173 29.14 23.12 12.88
N PRO A 174 29.64 24.12 12.11
CA PRO A 174 31.07 24.26 11.92
C PRO A 174 31.67 24.48 13.30
N GLU A 175 32.51 23.53 13.73
CA GLU A 175 33.24 23.61 14.98
C GLU A 175 33.91 24.99 15.05
N LEU A 176 33.49 25.83 16.01
CA LEU A 176 34.15 27.10 16.30
C LEU A 176 35.65 26.81 16.38
N PRO A 177 36.51 27.62 15.73
CA PRO A 177 37.94 27.36 15.70
C PRO A 177 38.41 27.23 17.14
N LYS A 178 38.85 26.03 17.51
CA LYS A 178 39.48 25.78 18.81
C LYS A 178 40.58 26.80 18.93
N THR A 179 40.39 27.79 19.80
CA THR A 179 41.48 28.67 20.20
C THR A 179 42.61 27.76 20.67
N PRO A 180 43.86 28.00 20.22
CA PRO A 180 44.98 27.14 20.56
C PRO A 180 45.16 27.21 22.07
N ARG A 181 44.65 26.18 22.78
CA ARG A 181 44.96 25.98 24.19
C ARG A 181 46.46 25.77 24.26
N SER A 182 47.16 26.81 24.70
CA SER A 182 48.56 26.76 25.09
C SER A 182 48.80 25.50 25.91
N ARG A 183 49.61 24.60 25.35
CA ARG A 183 49.99 23.33 25.92
C ARG A 183 51.00 23.60 27.03
N ASN A 184 50.52 23.85 28.25
CA ASN A 184 51.36 23.67 29.43
C ASN A 184 51.65 22.16 29.55
N ALA A 185 52.91 21.80 29.30
CA ALA A 185 53.40 20.44 29.40
C ALA A 185 53.21 19.89 30.82
N PRO A 186 52.67 18.68 31.00
CA PRO A 186 52.73 17.98 32.28
C PRO A 186 54.14 17.40 32.46
N THR A 187 54.77 17.74 33.57
CA THR A 187 55.99 17.11 34.08
C THR A 187 55.75 15.60 34.27
N PRO A 188 56.65 14.71 33.82
CA PRO A 188 56.46 13.27 34.00
C PRO A 188 56.69 12.89 35.46
N VAL A 189 55.68 12.26 36.08
CA VAL A 189 55.80 11.54 37.35
C VAL A 189 56.10 10.07 37.06
N PRO A 190 57.25 9.51 37.50
CA PRO A 190 57.59 8.11 37.30
C PRO A 190 57.03 7.29 38.46
N ASN A 191 55.83 6.75 38.31
CA ASN A 191 55.32 5.49 38.91
C ASN A 191 53.79 5.52 39.01
N GLY A 192 53.12 4.84 38.08
CA GLY A 192 51.72 4.45 38.15
C GLY A 192 51.55 3.10 37.44
N PRO A 193 50.71 2.18 37.95
CA PRO A 193 50.62 0.80 37.47
C PRO A 193 49.98 0.72 36.07
N PRO A 194 50.13 -0.41 35.34
CA PRO A 194 49.55 -0.58 34.03
C PRO A 194 48.04 -0.81 34.16
N ASP A 195 47.25 0.24 33.97
CA ASP A 195 45.79 0.19 34.07
C ASP A 195 45.16 -0.12 32.70
N ASP A 196 44.65 -1.34 32.58
CA ASP A 196 43.52 -1.79 31.76
C ASP A 196 43.28 -1.13 30.39
N ALA A 197 44.12 -1.48 29.41
CA ALA A 197 43.83 -1.33 27.98
C ALA A 197 42.92 -2.46 27.45
N VAL A 198 41.82 -2.79 28.16
CA VAL A 198 40.90 -3.86 27.76
C VAL A 198 39.43 -3.43 27.92
N LYS A 199 38.70 -3.49 26.79
CA LYS A 199 37.24 -3.42 26.57
C LYS A 199 36.62 -2.03 26.32
N ARG A 200 36.45 -1.74 25.02
CA ARG A 200 35.11 -1.67 24.36
C ARG A 200 35.25 -1.47 22.84
N PRO A 201 35.27 -2.54 22.02
CA PRO A 201 35.33 -2.43 20.56
C PRO A 201 34.00 -2.04 19.90
N TRP A 202 32.93 -1.83 20.68
CA TRP A 202 31.56 -1.64 20.19
C TRP A 202 30.93 -0.36 20.73
N GLU A 203 31.74 0.68 20.90
CA GLU A 203 31.17 2.01 21.16
C GLU A 203 30.56 2.49 19.83
N GLU A 204 29.24 2.32 19.69
CA GLU A 204 28.48 2.85 18.56
C GLU A 204 28.87 4.31 18.35
N GLN A 205 29.31 4.64 17.13
CA GLN A 205 29.72 5.98 16.77
C GLN A 205 28.52 6.93 16.87
N ARG A 206 28.32 7.52 18.04
CA ARG A 206 27.26 8.49 18.31
C ARG A 206 27.59 9.79 17.59
N MET A 207 26.87 10.09 16.52
CA MET A 207 26.94 11.39 15.89
C MET A 207 26.10 12.39 16.70
N TYR A 208 26.78 13.29 17.41
CA TYR A 208 26.16 14.43 18.08
C TYR A 208 25.97 15.55 17.05
N GLY A 209 24.78 15.62 16.44
CA GLY A 209 24.38 16.77 15.65
C GLY A 209 23.57 17.74 16.50
N ASP A 210 23.90 19.03 16.42
CA ASP A 210 23.30 20.09 17.23
C ASP A 210 21.85 20.38 16.81
N LYS A 211 21.50 20.08 15.54
CA LYS A 211 20.13 20.17 14.99
C LYS A 211 19.90 19.10 13.92
N ALA A 212 18.89 18.27 14.11
CA ALA A 212 18.37 17.34 13.11
C ALA A 212 17.01 17.85 12.60
N SER A 213 16.79 17.85 11.29
CA SER A 213 15.48 18.15 10.70
C SER A 213 14.90 16.92 10.00
N LEU A 214 13.65 16.62 10.30
CA LEU A 214 12.89 15.53 9.68
C LEU A 214 12.09 16.06 8.46
N PRO A 215 11.99 15.28 7.38
CA PRO A 215 11.09 15.59 6.27
C PRO A 215 9.64 15.62 6.74
N VAL A 216 8.80 16.34 5.99
CA VAL A 216 7.36 16.43 6.27
C VAL A 216 6.72 15.05 6.09
N GLU A 217 5.87 14.68 7.04
CA GLU A 217 5.14 13.42 6.99
C GLU A 217 4.18 13.41 5.78
N PRO A 218 4.24 12.37 4.92
CA PRO A 218 3.47 12.36 3.67
C PRO A 218 2.03 11.82 3.82
N VAL A 219 1.66 11.35 5.01
CA VAL A 219 0.38 10.70 5.29
C VAL A 219 -0.40 11.42 6.39
N ASN A 220 -1.72 11.19 6.39
CA ASN A 220 -2.61 11.65 7.46
C ASN A 220 -2.70 10.59 8.59
N ALA A 221 -3.59 10.85 9.56
CA ALA A 221 -3.81 9.96 10.70
C ALA A 221 -4.36 8.56 10.35
N PHE A 222 -4.66 8.25 9.09
CA PHE A 222 -5.10 6.93 8.62
C PHE A 222 -4.01 6.19 7.83
N GLY A 223 -2.77 6.72 7.81
CA GLY A 223 -1.64 6.10 7.12
C GLY A 223 -1.68 6.21 5.60
N ILE A 224 -2.52 7.08 5.04
CA ILE A 224 -2.60 7.34 3.59
C ILE A 224 -2.39 8.83 3.26
N PRO A 225 -1.96 9.18 2.04
CA PRO A 225 -1.86 10.58 1.65
C PRO A 225 -3.20 11.29 1.66
N GLN A 226 -3.18 12.60 1.95
CA GLN A 226 -4.40 13.40 1.98
C GLN A 226 -5.11 13.49 0.62
N ALA A 227 -4.36 13.49 -0.49
CA ALA A 227 -4.95 13.45 -1.82
C ALA A 227 -5.68 12.12 -2.07
N THR A 228 -5.10 10.99 -1.67
CA THR A 228 -5.74 9.67 -1.72
C THR A 228 -7.01 9.64 -0.87
N MET A 229 -6.98 10.18 0.35
CA MET A 229 -8.16 10.27 1.21
C MET A 229 -9.32 11.03 0.54
N ARG A 230 -9.02 12.17 -0.11
CA ARG A 230 -10.04 12.94 -0.84
C ARG A 230 -10.67 12.15 -1.98
N VAL A 231 -9.90 11.36 -2.72
CA VAL A 231 -10.43 10.48 -3.78
C VAL A 231 -11.41 9.46 -3.20
N LEU A 232 -11.09 8.86 -2.06
CA LEU A 232 -11.94 7.88 -1.37
C LEU A 232 -13.23 8.51 -0.78
N GLU A 233 -13.13 9.73 -0.25
CA GLU A 233 -14.29 10.47 0.25
C GLU A 233 -15.23 10.87 -0.89
N VAL A 234 -14.68 11.24 -2.05
CA VAL A 234 -15.48 11.51 -3.24
C VAL A 234 -16.09 10.23 -3.81
N SER A 235 -15.35 9.12 -3.83
CA SER A 235 -15.83 7.83 -4.37
C SER A 235 -17.03 7.29 -3.60
N SER A 236 -17.02 7.45 -2.27
CA SER A 236 -18.13 7.01 -1.42
C SER A 236 -19.42 7.80 -1.69
N ILE A 237 -19.33 9.08 -2.07
CA ILE A 237 -20.49 9.87 -2.52
C ILE A 237 -21.03 9.33 -3.85
N TYR A 238 -20.15 9.07 -4.82
CA TYR A 238 -20.56 8.51 -6.12
C TYR A 238 -21.23 7.15 -5.96
N PHE A 239 -20.67 6.27 -5.13
CA PHE A 239 -21.25 4.96 -4.86
C PHE A 239 -22.64 5.07 -4.23
N ALA A 240 -22.82 5.93 -3.22
CA ALA A 240 -24.12 6.15 -2.60
C ALA A 240 -25.16 6.71 -3.60
N ALA A 241 -24.74 7.60 -4.50
CA ALA A 241 -25.60 8.15 -5.54
C ALA A 241 -26.01 7.08 -6.57
N GLU A 242 -25.07 6.24 -7.00
CA GLU A 242 -25.31 5.14 -7.94
C GLU A 242 -26.29 4.12 -7.36
N GLN A 243 -26.09 3.70 -6.11
CA GLN A 243 -27.00 2.78 -5.41
C GLN A 243 -28.42 3.37 -5.29
N ARG A 244 -28.53 4.66 -4.95
CA ARG A 244 -29.83 5.34 -4.91
C ARG A 244 -30.49 5.39 -6.28
N LEU A 245 -29.73 5.66 -7.34
CA LEU A 245 -30.28 5.69 -8.70
C LEU A 245 -30.77 4.30 -9.14
N ILE A 246 -30.02 3.24 -8.82
CA ILE A 246 -30.43 1.85 -9.06
C ILE A 246 -31.72 1.54 -8.31
N MET A 247 -31.80 1.87 -7.01
CA MET A 247 -33.01 1.66 -6.21
C MET A 247 -34.21 2.43 -6.75
N LEU A 248 -34.02 3.66 -7.24
CA LEU A 248 -35.08 4.45 -7.88
C LEU A 248 -35.54 3.83 -9.20
N ARG A 249 -34.62 3.32 -10.03
CA ARG A 249 -34.96 2.61 -11.28
C ARG A 249 -35.72 1.30 -11.02
N VAL A 250 -35.32 0.56 -9.99
CA VAL A 250 -36.05 -0.64 -9.55
C VAL A 250 -37.45 -0.25 -9.06
N ALA A 251 -37.57 0.83 -8.29
CA ALA A 251 -38.86 1.32 -7.78
C ALA A 251 -39.78 1.89 -8.88
N SER A 252 -39.22 2.45 -9.97
CA SER A 252 -39.99 2.97 -11.10
C SER A 252 -40.48 1.87 -12.08
N GLY A 253 -40.13 0.61 -11.84
CA GLY A 253 -40.52 -0.50 -12.72
C GLY A 253 -39.75 -0.56 -14.03
N GLU A 254 -38.68 0.22 -14.18
CA GLU A 254 -37.76 0.18 -15.32
C GLU A 254 -36.79 -1.00 -15.15
N CYS A 255 -37.32 -2.22 -15.15
CA CYS A 255 -36.52 -3.43 -15.24
C CYS A 255 -36.02 -3.59 -16.68
N HIS A 256 -34.92 -2.93 -17.03
CA HIS A 256 -34.16 -3.36 -18.20
C HIS A 256 -33.45 -4.67 -17.84
N THR A 257 -33.94 -5.75 -18.43
CA THR A 257 -33.24 -7.03 -18.60
C THR A 257 -32.04 -6.81 -19.53
N ASP A 258 -31.01 -6.12 -19.03
CA ASP A 258 -29.68 -6.23 -19.61
C ASP A 258 -28.90 -7.25 -18.79
N ALA A 259 -28.59 -8.36 -19.45
CA ALA A 259 -27.96 -9.52 -18.86
C ALA A 259 -26.56 -9.15 -18.33
N GLY A 260 -26.43 -8.93 -17.02
CA GLY A 260 -25.11 -8.73 -16.42
C GLY A 260 -25.04 -8.37 -14.95
N SER A 261 -26.08 -7.76 -14.38
CA SER A 261 -26.08 -7.35 -12.97
C SER A 261 -27.36 -7.78 -12.26
N CYS A 262 -27.49 -9.09 -12.02
CA CYS A 262 -28.38 -9.58 -10.99
C CYS A 262 -27.58 -9.53 -9.66
N ILE A 263 -27.55 -8.35 -9.03
CA ILE A 263 -27.12 -8.25 -7.63
C ILE A 263 -28.31 -8.78 -6.82
N ILE A 264 -28.24 -10.06 -6.47
CA ILE A 264 -29.12 -10.66 -5.46
C ILE A 264 -28.73 -10.01 -4.12
N LEU A 265 -29.59 -9.12 -3.64
CA LEU A 265 -29.59 -8.70 -2.25
C LEU A 265 -30.17 -9.85 -1.43
N GLN A 266 -29.31 -10.58 -0.73
CA GLN A 266 -29.65 -11.34 0.48
C GLN A 266 -28.91 -10.72 1.67
#